data_AF-A0A954RHV2-F1
#
_entry.id   AF-A0A954RHV2-F1
#
_cell.length_a   1.000
_cell.length_b   1.000
_cell.length_c   1.000
_cell.angle_alpha   90.00
_cell.angle_beta   90.00
_cell.angle_gamma   90.00
#
_symmetry.space_group_name_H-M   'P 1'
#
loop_
_entity.id
_entity.type
_entity.pdbx_description
1 polymer ?
#
loop_
_entity_poly.entity_id
_entity_poly.type
_entity_poly.pdbx_seq_one_letter_code
_entity_poly.pdbx_strand_id
1 'polypeptide(L)'
;MGKRADQRRTAQSTTGDAPPESPEFPDGKWRQQLQRVMLRWFDAHARDLPWRRDRDPYAVWVSEVMLQQTQVATVRPYFERFLSRYPTIADLAAADEHELLRLWEGLGYYRRARQLLAAARV
;
A
#
# COMPACT_ATOMS: atom_id res chain seq x y z
N MET A 1 -40.02 21.91 -58.80
CA MET A 1 -39.21 20.76 -59.27
C MET A 1 -37.75 21.14 -59.16
N GLY A 2 -36.91 20.69 -58.22
CA GLY A 2 -36.83 19.37 -57.63
C GLY A 2 -35.82 18.51 -58.39
N LYS A 3 -34.52 18.65 -58.09
CA LYS A 3 -33.54 17.55 -58.09
C LYS A 3 -32.29 17.95 -57.28
N ARG A 4 -32.10 17.20 -56.20
CA ARG A 4 -30.98 17.23 -55.25
C ARG A 4 -29.80 16.44 -55.83
N ALA A 5 -28.58 16.96 -55.69
CA ALA A 5 -27.29 16.24 -55.71
C ALA A 5 -26.18 17.30 -55.61
N ASP A 6 -25.08 17.19 -54.89
CA ASP A 6 -24.61 16.28 -53.86
C ASP A 6 -23.57 17.14 -53.11
N GLN A 7 -23.96 17.77 -52.00
CA GLN A 7 -23.02 18.51 -51.17
C GLN A 7 -22.28 17.50 -50.30
N ARG A 8 -21.18 16.95 -50.84
CA ARG A 8 -20.19 16.27 -50.01
C ARG A 8 -19.51 17.32 -49.14
N ARG A 9 -20.07 17.51 -47.95
CA ARG A 9 -19.40 18.11 -46.78
C ARG A 9 -18.06 17.40 -46.61
N THR A 10 -16.97 18.14 -46.77
CA THR A 10 -15.65 17.78 -46.24
C THR A 10 -15.78 17.67 -44.73
N ALA A 11 -15.98 16.44 -44.24
CA ALA A 11 -15.83 16.13 -42.83
C ALA A 11 -14.35 16.33 -42.50
N GLN A 12 -14.04 17.44 -41.81
CA GLN A 12 -12.81 17.54 -41.04
C GLN A 12 -12.87 16.42 -40.00
N SER A 13 -12.04 15.40 -40.20
CA SER A 13 -11.74 14.40 -39.19
C SER A 13 -11.06 15.12 -38.03
N THR A 14 -11.82 15.49 -37.01
CA THR A 14 -11.28 15.68 -35.67
C THR A 14 -10.81 14.31 -35.20
N THR A 15 -9.56 13.96 -35.53
CA THR A 15 -8.85 12.86 -34.88
C THR A 15 -8.80 13.23 -33.41
N GLY A 16 -9.63 12.54 -32.62
CA GLY A 16 -9.65 12.64 -31.18
C GLY A 16 -8.25 12.36 -30.67
N ASP A 17 -7.76 13.30 -29.87
CA ASP A 17 -6.53 13.20 -29.11
C ASP A 17 -6.60 11.88 -28.30
N ALA A 18 -5.86 10.87 -28.75
CA ALA A 18 -5.67 9.67 -27.97
C ALA A 18 -5.05 10.09 -26.62
N PRO A 19 -5.43 9.47 -25.49
CA PRO A 19 -4.76 9.78 -24.23
C PRO A 19 -3.25 9.61 -24.45
N PRO A 20 -2.41 10.53 -23.94
CA PRO A 20 -0.98 10.41 -24.11
C PRO A 20 -0.56 9.03 -23.63
N GLU A 21 0.17 8.34 -24.50
CA GLU A 21 0.77 7.05 -24.23
C GLU A 21 1.44 7.13 -22.85
N SER A 22 1.20 6.11 -22.01
CA SER A 22 1.73 6.06 -20.64
C SER A 22 3.21 6.47 -20.66
N PRO A 23 3.70 7.28 -19.70
CA PRO A 23 5.07 7.79 -19.78
C PRO A 23 6.03 6.61 -19.96
N GLU A 24 6.69 6.56 -21.11
CA GLU A 24 7.65 5.51 -21.42
C GLU A 24 8.74 5.55 -20.34
N PHE A 25 8.75 4.54 -19.47
CA PHE A 25 9.84 4.43 -18.51
C PHE A 25 11.12 4.21 -19.31
N PRO A 26 12.17 5.02 -19.08
CA PRO A 26 13.43 4.91 -19.80
C PRO A 26 14.11 3.53 -19.65
N ASP A 27 15.17 3.33 -20.44
CA ASP A 27 15.83 2.04 -20.66
C ASP A 27 16.37 1.32 -19.40
N GLY A 28 16.91 0.11 -19.60
CA GLY A 28 17.46 -0.69 -18.50
C GLY A 28 18.60 0.00 -17.73
N LYS A 29 19.41 0.82 -18.41
CA LYS A 29 20.52 1.56 -17.77
C LYS A 29 19.97 2.62 -16.83
N TRP A 30 18.94 3.35 -17.25
CA TRP A 30 18.24 4.27 -16.38
C TRP A 30 17.72 3.55 -15.13
N ARG A 31 17.09 2.38 -15.27
CA ARG A 31 16.48 1.66 -14.11
C ARG A 31 17.52 1.29 -13.06
N GLN A 32 18.68 0.81 -13.51
CA GLN A 32 19.80 0.48 -12.63
C GLN A 32 20.39 1.73 -11.95
N GLN A 33 20.39 2.87 -12.64
CA GLN A 33 20.85 4.14 -12.06
C GLN A 33 19.87 4.66 -11.01
N LEU A 34 18.57 4.64 -11.29
CA LEU A 34 17.55 5.01 -10.31
C LEU A 34 17.65 4.13 -9.08
N GLN A 35 17.64 2.81 -9.23
CA GLN A 35 17.72 1.88 -8.10
C GLN A 35 18.93 2.20 -7.21
N ARG A 36 20.11 2.39 -7.80
CA ARG A 36 21.32 2.77 -7.06
C ARG A 36 21.18 4.10 -6.32
N VAL A 37 20.60 5.11 -6.94
CA VAL A 37 20.40 6.44 -6.32
C VAL A 37 19.41 6.34 -5.16
N MET A 38 18.27 5.67 -5.38
CA MET A 38 17.22 5.50 -4.38
C MET A 38 17.68 4.68 -3.18
N LEU A 39 18.42 3.58 -3.42
CA LEU A 39 18.96 2.76 -2.34
C LEU A 39 20.00 3.52 -1.51
N ARG A 40 20.95 4.22 -2.14
CA ARG A 40 21.92 5.06 -1.41
C ARG A 40 21.26 6.15 -0.57
N TRP A 41 20.23 6.80 -1.12
CA TRP A 41 19.48 7.79 -0.37
C TRP A 41 18.74 7.15 0.81
N PHE A 42 18.13 5.99 0.61
CA PHE A 42 17.43 5.24 1.65
C PHE A 42 18.38 4.83 2.78
N ASP A 43 19.56 4.30 2.44
CA ASP A 43 20.57 3.91 3.43
C ASP A 43 20.99 5.08 4.32
N ALA A 44 21.06 6.31 3.77
CA ALA A 44 21.47 7.51 4.49
C ALA A 44 20.33 8.23 5.24
N HIS A 45 19.07 8.07 4.82
CA HIS A 45 17.94 8.89 5.31
C HIS A 45 16.75 8.06 5.84
N ALA A 46 16.83 6.74 5.84
CA ALA A 46 15.76 5.90 6.36
C ALA A 46 15.47 6.24 7.83
N ARG A 47 14.19 6.48 8.12
CA ARG A 47 13.71 6.64 9.49
C ARG A 47 13.85 5.30 10.24
N ASP A 48 14.30 5.38 11.49
CA ASP A 48 14.24 4.26 12.43
C ASP A 48 12.78 3.98 12.82
N LEU A 49 12.21 2.93 12.25
CA LEU A 49 10.85 2.46 12.53
C LEU A 49 10.95 1.08 13.20
N PRO A 50 10.19 0.78 14.26
CA PRO A 50 10.35 -0.47 15.01
C PRO A 50 10.22 -1.72 14.14
N TRP A 51 9.26 -1.73 13.22
CA TRP A 51 9.03 -2.79 12.23
C TRP A 51 10.06 -2.90 11.11
N ARG A 52 11.11 -2.05 11.10
CA ARG A 52 12.25 -2.14 10.17
C ARG A 52 13.53 -2.64 10.82
N ARG A 53 13.53 -2.86 12.14
CA ARG A 53 14.74 -3.22 12.89
C ARG A 53 15.11 -4.70 12.70
N ASP A 54 14.11 -5.55 12.54
CA ASP A 54 14.26 -6.95 12.16
C ASP A 54 13.49 -7.24 10.85
N ARG A 55 13.61 -8.48 10.38
CA ARG A 55 12.88 -8.99 9.20
C ARG A 55 11.94 -10.13 9.58
N ASP A 56 11.41 -10.12 10.79
CA ASP A 56 10.41 -11.13 11.20
C ASP A 56 9.16 -10.99 10.31
N PRO A 57 8.77 -12.03 9.55
CA PRO A 57 7.58 -11.99 8.70
C PRO A 57 6.31 -11.63 9.47
N TYR A 58 6.18 -12.05 10.73
CA TYR A 58 5.02 -11.74 11.55
C TYR A 58 4.97 -10.25 11.92
N ALA A 59 6.06 -9.71 12.48
CA ALA A 59 6.18 -8.29 12.78
C ALA A 59 5.95 -7.41 11.54
N VAL A 60 6.54 -7.77 10.38
CA VAL A 60 6.32 -7.06 9.11
C VAL A 60 4.84 -7.08 8.75
N TRP A 61 4.20 -8.25 8.76
CA TRP A 61 2.77 -8.37 8.42
C TRP A 61 1.87 -7.53 9.32
N VAL A 62 2.07 -7.58 10.64
CA VAL A 62 1.30 -6.77 11.60
C VAL A 62 1.46 -5.28 11.31
N SER A 63 2.69 -4.82 11.06
CA SER A 63 2.97 -3.42 10.76
C SER A 63 2.26 -2.93 9.50
N GLU A 64 2.28 -3.74 8.44
CA GLU A 64 1.64 -3.40 7.16
C GLU A 64 0.12 -3.31 7.29
N VAL A 65 -0.50 -4.24 8.04
CA VAL A 65 -1.95 -4.19 8.33
C VAL A 65 -2.30 -2.93 9.12
N MET A 66 -1.50 -2.55 10.13
CA MET A 66 -1.73 -1.34 10.91
C MET A 66 -1.55 -0.05 10.09
N LEU A 67 -0.60 -0.02 9.16
CA LEU A 67 -0.27 1.15 8.35
C LEU A 67 -1.29 1.45 7.23
N GLN A 68 -2.18 0.51 6.92
CA GLN A 68 -3.28 0.75 5.99
C GLN A 68 -4.15 1.94 6.46
N GLN A 69 -4.20 3.00 5.65
CA GLN A 69 -4.99 4.21 5.91
C GLN A 69 -4.72 4.84 7.29
N THR A 70 -3.55 4.59 7.89
CA THR A 70 -3.15 5.10 9.22
C THR A 70 -1.75 5.69 9.15
N GLN A 71 -1.49 6.78 9.89
CA GLN A 71 -0.18 7.45 9.86
C GLN A 71 0.87 6.73 10.71
N VAL A 72 2.14 6.78 10.27
CA VAL A 72 3.30 6.17 10.96
C VAL A 72 3.40 6.60 12.43
N ALA A 73 3.18 7.89 12.72
CA ALA A 73 3.26 8.42 14.08
C ALA A 73 2.22 7.78 15.02
N THR A 74 1.02 7.53 14.50
CA THR A 74 -0.05 6.84 15.23
C THR A 74 0.28 5.37 15.41
N VAL A 75 0.78 4.67 14.38
CA VAL A 75 1.01 3.21 14.44
C VAL A 75 2.12 2.82 15.42
N ARG A 76 3.18 3.63 15.54
CA ARG A 76 4.35 3.29 16.37
C ARG A 76 4.03 2.75 17.78
N PRO A 77 3.29 3.47 18.64
CA PRO A 77 2.97 2.97 19.97
C PRO A 77 2.01 1.78 19.99
N TYR A 78 1.17 1.60 18.96
CA TYR A 78 0.27 0.45 18.86
C TYR A 78 1.03 -0.81 18.47
N PHE A 79 1.94 -0.70 17.52
CA PHE A 79 2.78 -1.81 17.08
C PHE A 79 3.60 -2.39 18.23
N GLU A 80 4.26 -1.53 19.01
CA GLU A 80 5.07 -1.94 20.17
C GLU A 80 4.22 -2.64 21.24
N ARG A 81 3.06 -2.07 21.61
CA ARG A 81 2.12 -2.69 22.55
C ARG A 81 1.56 -4.01 22.04
N PHE A 82 1.28 -4.09 20.74
CA PHE A 82 0.70 -5.27 20.13
C PHE A 82 1.70 -6.44 20.15
N LEU A 83 2.93 -6.23 19.69
CA LEU A 83 3.97 -7.27 19.74
C LEU A 83 4.40 -7.62 21.16
N SER A 84 4.29 -6.69 22.12
CA SER A 84 4.48 -7.04 23.52
C SER A 84 3.41 -8.00 24.05
N ARG A 85 2.18 -7.94 23.52
CA ARG A 85 1.06 -8.78 23.98
C ARG A 85 0.91 -10.07 23.19
N TYR A 86 1.18 -10.02 21.89
CA TYR A 86 1.18 -11.13 20.96
C TYR A 86 2.56 -11.17 20.26
N PRO A 87 3.59 -11.73 20.92
CA PRO A 87 4.95 -11.76 20.35
C PRO A 87 5.05 -12.65 19.11
N THR A 88 4.22 -13.67 19.00
CA THR A 88 4.23 -14.61 17.89
C THR A 88 2.87 -14.72 17.19
N ILE A 89 2.89 -15.25 15.96
CA ILE A 89 1.65 -15.59 15.25
C ILE A 89 0.79 -16.60 16.03
N ALA A 90 1.39 -17.51 16.79
CA ALA A 90 0.67 -18.48 17.60
C ALA A 90 -0.07 -17.79 18.78
N ASP A 91 0.57 -16.80 19.41
CA ASP A 91 -0.07 -16.01 20.47
C ASP A 91 -1.25 -15.20 19.92
N LEU A 92 -1.10 -14.65 18.72
CA LEU A 92 -2.20 -13.98 18.03
C LEU A 92 -3.32 -14.96 17.67
N ALA A 93 -3.00 -16.15 17.16
CA ALA A 93 -3.99 -17.16 16.78
C ALA A 93 -4.84 -17.59 17.99
N ALA A 94 -4.21 -17.69 19.16
CA ALA A 94 -4.84 -18.02 20.44
C ALA A 94 -5.55 -16.83 21.10
N ALA A 95 -5.43 -15.61 20.57
CA ALA A 95 -5.97 -14.41 21.19
C ALA A 95 -7.51 -14.44 21.31
N ASP A 96 -8.02 -13.90 22.41
CA ASP A 96 -9.43 -13.52 22.51
C ASP A 96 -9.72 -12.32 21.60
N GLU A 97 -10.83 -12.38 20.85
CA GLU A 97 -11.17 -11.32 19.90
C GLU A 97 -11.48 -10.01 20.63
N HIS A 98 -12.17 -10.04 21.79
CA HIS A 98 -12.48 -8.82 22.51
C HIS A 98 -11.20 -8.14 23.04
N GLU A 99 -10.24 -8.91 23.54
CA GLU A 99 -8.94 -8.39 23.93
C GLU A 99 -8.16 -7.78 22.76
N LEU A 100 -8.14 -8.47 21.63
CA LEU A 100 -7.54 -7.95 20.41
C LEU A 100 -8.15 -6.60 19.99
N LEU A 101 -9.48 -6.50 20.01
CA LEU A 101 -10.18 -5.27 19.63
C LEU A 101 -9.90 -4.12 20.61
N ARG A 102 -9.73 -4.40 21.91
CA ARG A 102 -9.28 -3.40 22.91
C ARG A 102 -7.87 -2.90 22.61
N LEU A 103 -6.95 -3.78 22.22
CA LEU A 103 -5.60 -3.34 21.81
C LEU A 103 -5.61 -2.48 20.55
N TRP A 104 -6.58 -2.72 19.66
CA TRP A 104 -6.76 -2.02 18.38
C TRP A 104 -7.59 -0.73 18.49
N GLU A 105 -8.19 -0.47 19.64
CA GLU A 105 -9.05 0.70 19.88
C GLU A 105 -8.29 2.00 19.60
N GLY A 106 -8.83 2.85 18.73
CA GLY A 106 -8.20 4.11 18.31
C GLY A 106 -7.42 4.04 16.99
N LEU A 107 -7.05 2.85 16.48
CA LEU A 107 -6.51 2.71 15.10
C LEU A 107 -7.59 2.79 14.01
N GLY A 108 -8.86 2.63 14.39
CA GLY A 108 -9.98 2.58 13.46
C GLY A 108 -9.99 1.30 12.59
N TYR A 109 -11.06 1.13 11.83
CA TYR A 109 -11.23 0.00 10.90
C TYR A 109 -10.98 -1.37 11.57
N TYR A 110 -11.74 -1.69 12.61
CA TYR A 110 -11.69 -2.95 13.37
C TYR A 110 -11.77 -4.22 12.52
N ARG A 111 -12.30 -4.14 11.29
CA ARG A 111 -12.26 -5.23 10.32
C ARG A 111 -10.84 -5.71 10.07
N ARG A 112 -9.83 -4.83 10.05
CA ARG A 112 -8.41 -5.21 9.87
C ARG A 112 -7.94 -6.14 10.97
N ALA A 113 -8.22 -5.81 12.24
CA ALA A 113 -7.89 -6.64 13.39
C ALA A 113 -8.54 -8.03 13.30
N ARG A 114 -9.83 -8.08 12.95
CA ARG A 114 -10.55 -9.36 12.81
C ARG A 114 -10.00 -10.22 11.68
N GLN A 115 -9.66 -9.62 10.53
CA GLN A 115 -9.08 -10.35 9.41
C GLN A 115 -7.66 -10.84 9.72
N LEU A 116 -6.88 -10.04 10.43
CA LEU A 116 -5.56 -10.42 10.94
C LEU A 116 -5.66 -11.65 11.87
N LEU A 117 -6.60 -11.64 12.81
CA LEU A 117 -6.86 -12.77 13.71
C LEU A 117 -7.36 -14.01 12.96
N ALA A 118 -8.32 -13.84 12.05
CA ALA A 118 -8.86 -14.94 11.25
C ALA A 118 -7.75 -15.60 10.42
N ALA A 119 -6.88 -14.82 9.78
CA ALA A 119 -5.76 -15.33 8.99
C ALA A 119 -4.69 -16.02 9.85
N ALA A 120 -4.47 -15.57 11.09
CA ALA A 120 -3.52 -16.23 12.00
C ALA A 120 -3.99 -17.62 12.47
N ARG A 121 -5.28 -17.94 12.33
CA ARG A 121 -5.89 -19.21 12.79
C ARG A 121 -6.03 -20.26 11.69
N VAL A 122 -5.67 -19.95 10.45
CA VAL A 122 -5.72 -20.86 9.30
C VAL A 122 -4.36 -21.48 9.09
#